data_AF-A0A132GTM0-F1
#
_entry.id   AF-A0A132GTM0-F1
#
_cell.length_a   1.000
_cell.length_b   1.000
_cell.length_c   1.000
_cell.angle_alpha   90.00
_cell.angle_beta   90.00
_cell.angle_gamma   90.00
#
_symmetry.space_group_name_H-M   'P 1'
#
loop_
_entity.id
_entity.type
_entity.pdbx_description
1 polymer ?
#
loop_
_entity_poly.entity_id
_entity_poly.type
_entity_poly.pdbx_seq_one_letter_code
_entity_poly.pdbx_strand_id
1 'polypeptide(L)'
;GTTGNSSTLYATAPSTGVSGIGSDGHVQVADFNLDGHPDLFISSRPAQGNSGTVYGYVWDVHNNTVSTPIVQAVSLPGKSIPLIADIDNDNVPEVVLHCGVSGANIRAYKYDAATRTFSLFWTKGFSEDSYSNSMTLFDFNQDGENELLICDNDMISIVNGSTPALAQNAISTLAFREVTIMQYPIIADIDNDGAAEIVFVGKQNSQSYQGTLNILPGHAEHLPFQRRPLGARPSGVEPIYVQHHQRQQRPHHTSCVVQQCNSLCRSRQRCGPPPLQQLPAAGHLVG
;
A
#
# COMPACT_ATOMS: atom_id res chain seq x y z
N GLY A 1 -19.63 2.14 4.26
CA GLY A 1 -20.84 2.81 3.73
C GLY A 1 -20.55 3.32 2.34
N THR A 2 -21.43 3.04 1.37
CA THR A 2 -21.32 3.47 -0.04
C THR A 2 -22.45 4.42 -0.45
N THR A 3 -23.17 4.98 0.52
CA THR A 3 -24.19 6.00 0.27
C THR A 3 -23.50 7.27 -0.23
N GLY A 4 -23.63 7.57 -1.53
CA GLY A 4 -23.04 8.76 -2.14
C GLY A 4 -22.13 8.49 -3.35
N ASN A 5 -21.94 7.24 -3.77
CA ASN A 5 -21.21 6.95 -5.00
C ASN A 5 -21.90 7.63 -6.20
N SER A 6 -21.20 8.52 -6.90
CA SER A 6 -21.66 9.19 -8.10
C SER A 6 -20.72 8.88 -9.27
N SER A 7 -21.26 8.76 -10.49
CA SER A 7 -20.49 8.59 -11.72
C SER A 7 -20.15 9.93 -12.40
N THR A 8 -20.38 11.06 -11.72
CA THR A 8 -20.05 12.39 -12.23
C THR A 8 -18.57 12.69 -12.04
N LEU A 9 -17.92 13.25 -13.07
CA LEU A 9 -16.56 13.75 -12.97
C LEU A 9 -16.46 14.75 -11.81
N TYR A 10 -15.61 14.44 -10.83
CA TYR A 10 -15.40 15.27 -9.65
C TYR A 10 -14.33 16.34 -9.88
N ALA A 11 -13.16 15.94 -10.39
CA ALA A 11 -12.04 16.84 -10.65
C ALA A 11 -11.10 16.25 -11.71
N THR A 12 -10.29 17.12 -12.32
CA THR A 12 -9.19 16.76 -13.23
C THR A 12 -7.90 17.39 -12.70
N ALA A 13 -6.82 16.62 -12.67
CA ALA A 13 -5.53 17.10 -12.21
C ALA A 13 -5.10 18.35 -13.01
N PRO A 14 -4.62 19.41 -12.36
CA PRO A 14 -4.06 20.54 -13.08
C PRO A 14 -2.72 20.16 -13.71
N SER A 15 -2.31 20.88 -14.75
CA SER A 15 -1.01 20.67 -15.37
C SER A 15 0.12 20.86 -14.35
N THR A 16 1.07 19.93 -14.33
CA THR A 16 2.30 20.05 -13.53
C THR A 16 3.21 21.19 -14.02
N GLY A 17 2.92 21.77 -15.19
CA GLY A 17 3.77 22.78 -15.83
C GLY A 17 5.09 22.21 -16.40
N VAL A 18 5.31 20.91 -16.28
CA VAL A 18 6.51 20.23 -16.79
C VAL A 18 6.26 19.69 -18.19
N SER A 19 7.07 20.16 -19.15
CA SER A 19 7.08 19.65 -20.52
C SER A 19 7.61 18.21 -20.53
N GLY A 20 6.92 17.31 -21.26
CA GLY A 20 7.40 15.94 -21.50
C GLY A 20 6.63 14.84 -20.76
N ILE A 21 5.65 15.15 -19.91
CA ILE A 21 4.69 14.15 -19.40
C ILE A 21 3.66 13.88 -20.51
N GLY A 22 3.98 12.93 -21.40
CA GLY A 22 3.15 12.61 -22.57
C GLY A 22 1.91 11.75 -22.29
N SER A 23 1.80 11.20 -21.07
CA SER A 23 0.66 10.41 -20.58
C SER A 23 0.76 10.29 -19.06
N ASP A 24 -0.37 10.26 -18.35
CA ASP A 24 -0.40 9.76 -16.97
C ASP A 24 -0.31 8.21 -16.99
N GLY A 25 0.19 7.63 -15.90
CA GLY A 25 0.37 6.17 -15.74
C GLY A 25 -0.21 5.67 -14.42
N HIS A 26 0.54 4.86 -13.67
CA HIS A 26 0.03 4.27 -12.42
C HIS A 26 -0.34 5.35 -11.40
N VAL A 27 -1.49 5.16 -10.74
CA VAL A 27 -2.01 6.01 -9.68
C VAL A 27 -2.06 5.22 -8.38
N GLN A 28 -1.63 5.85 -7.30
CA GLN A 28 -1.70 5.33 -5.94
C GLN A 28 -2.29 6.41 -5.01
N VAL A 29 -2.89 6.01 -3.90
CA VAL A 29 -3.59 6.90 -2.97
C VAL A 29 -2.88 6.88 -1.62
N ALA A 30 -2.57 8.06 -1.08
CA ALA A 30 -2.07 8.25 0.27
C ALA A 30 -2.34 9.68 0.72
N ASP A 31 -2.35 9.93 2.03
CA ASP A 31 -2.38 11.28 2.57
C ASP A 31 -0.92 11.76 2.70
N PHE A 32 -0.45 12.54 1.71
CA PHE A 32 0.96 12.96 1.63
C PHE A 32 1.25 14.20 2.47
N ASN A 33 0.23 15.02 2.74
CA ASN A 33 0.34 16.24 3.52
C ASN A 33 -0.16 16.09 4.97
N LEU A 34 -0.71 14.92 5.32
CA LEU A 34 -1.25 14.55 6.63
C LEU A 34 -2.43 15.43 7.08
N ASP A 35 -3.22 15.95 6.13
CA ASP A 35 -4.38 16.79 6.42
C ASP A 35 -5.69 16.00 6.65
N GLY A 36 -5.63 14.68 6.51
CA GLY A 36 -6.78 13.78 6.65
C GLY A 36 -7.59 13.60 5.36
N HIS A 37 -7.19 14.24 4.25
CA HIS A 37 -7.74 14.04 2.92
C HIS A 37 -6.78 13.20 2.06
N PRO A 38 -7.29 12.20 1.31
CA PRO A 38 -6.44 11.44 0.41
C PRO A 38 -5.92 12.27 -0.77
N ASP A 39 -4.62 12.17 -1.02
CA ASP A 39 -3.95 12.67 -2.20
C ASP A 39 -3.68 11.54 -3.20
N LEU A 40 -3.32 11.92 -4.43
CA LEU A 40 -2.98 10.98 -5.49
C LEU A 40 -1.51 11.12 -5.86
N PHE A 41 -0.78 10.01 -5.88
CA PHE A 41 0.51 9.95 -6.55
C PHE A 41 0.31 9.39 -7.96
N ILE A 42 0.75 10.14 -8.97
CA ILE A 42 0.67 9.76 -10.37
C ILE A 42 2.08 9.57 -10.89
N SER A 43 2.35 8.44 -11.55
CA SER A 43 3.62 8.17 -12.21
C SER A 43 3.45 7.96 -13.70
N SER A 44 4.39 8.47 -14.50
CA SER A 44 4.45 8.29 -15.94
C SER A 44 5.77 7.67 -16.35
N ARG A 45 5.78 6.91 -17.44
CA ARG A 45 6.94 6.13 -17.90
C ARG A 45 7.05 6.18 -19.42
N PRO A 46 8.27 6.02 -19.97
CA PRO A 46 8.40 5.87 -21.41
C PRO A 46 7.75 4.58 -21.90
N ALA A 47 7.47 4.50 -23.20
CA ALA A 47 6.93 3.28 -23.80
C ALA A 47 7.86 2.07 -23.60
N GLN A 48 7.29 0.87 -23.55
CA GLN A 48 8.02 -0.37 -23.32
C GLN A 48 9.22 -0.52 -24.28
N GLY A 49 10.38 -0.86 -23.71
CA GLY A 49 11.61 -1.10 -24.49
C GLY A 49 12.37 0.16 -24.87
N ASN A 50 11.87 1.35 -24.52
CA ASN A 50 12.52 2.62 -24.85
C ASN A 50 13.19 3.26 -23.63
N SER A 51 14.32 3.90 -23.86
CA SER A 51 14.86 4.88 -22.93
C SER A 51 13.95 6.11 -22.86
N GLY A 52 14.06 6.87 -21.78
CA GLY A 52 13.26 8.09 -21.60
C GLY A 52 13.31 8.56 -20.16
N THR A 53 12.15 9.00 -19.66
CA THR A 53 12.05 9.62 -18.34
C THR A 53 10.86 9.05 -17.59
N VAL A 54 11.12 8.57 -16.37
CA VAL A 54 10.08 8.27 -15.39
C VAL A 54 9.76 9.56 -14.65
N TYR A 55 8.47 9.89 -14.59
CA TYR A 55 7.94 11.01 -13.81
C TYR A 55 7.10 10.50 -12.64
N GLY A 56 7.04 11.28 -11.57
CA GLY A 56 6.17 11.03 -10.42
C GLY A 56 5.76 12.34 -9.76
N TYR A 57 4.47 12.54 -9.46
CA TYR A 57 4.00 13.75 -8.79
C TYR A 57 2.83 13.45 -7.86
N VAL A 58 2.67 14.28 -6.83
CA VAL A 58 1.47 14.28 -5.98
C VAL A 58 0.49 15.32 -6.50
N TRP A 59 -0.77 14.94 -6.59
CA TRP A 59 -1.90 15.84 -6.70
C TRP A 59 -2.72 15.74 -5.41
N ASP A 60 -2.69 16.82 -4.65
CA ASP A 60 -3.60 17.06 -3.54
C ASP A 60 -4.93 17.50 -4.14
N VAL A 61 -5.89 16.59 -4.15
CA VAL A 61 -7.19 16.78 -4.79
C VAL A 61 -8.05 17.73 -3.98
N HIS A 62 -7.88 17.77 -2.65
CA HIS A 62 -8.68 18.58 -1.74
C HIS A 62 -8.33 20.07 -1.88
N ASN A 63 -7.05 20.40 -1.79
CA ASN A 63 -6.54 21.76 -1.93
C ASN A 63 -6.27 22.15 -3.40
N ASN A 64 -6.40 21.19 -4.32
CA ASN A 64 -6.12 21.30 -5.74
C ASN A 64 -4.71 21.84 -6.03
N THR A 65 -3.70 21.24 -5.39
CA THR A 65 -2.30 21.61 -5.57
C THR A 65 -1.47 20.44 -6.09
N VAL A 66 -0.43 20.74 -6.86
CA VAL A 66 0.43 19.72 -7.48
C VAL A 66 1.87 19.94 -7.05
N SER A 67 2.57 18.84 -6.79
CA SER A 67 3.98 18.87 -6.43
C SER A 67 4.89 19.18 -7.61
N THR A 68 6.11 19.61 -7.30
CA THR A 68 7.21 19.50 -8.28
C THR A 68 7.42 18.01 -8.57
N PRO A 69 7.48 17.58 -9.84
CA PRO A 69 7.59 16.16 -10.15
C PRO A 69 9.01 15.63 -9.91
N ILE A 70 9.09 14.36 -9.54
CA ILE A 70 10.27 13.51 -9.76
C ILE A 70 10.50 13.45 -11.27
N VAL A 71 11.75 13.63 -11.69
CA VAL A 71 12.18 13.51 -13.09
C VAL A 71 13.41 12.62 -13.12
N GLN A 72 13.26 11.37 -13.57
CA GLN A 72 14.36 10.41 -13.61
C GLN A 72 14.58 9.85 -15.00
N ALA A 73 15.74 10.14 -15.59
CA ALA A 73 16.17 9.51 -16.83
C ALA A 73 16.42 8.01 -16.63
N VAL A 74 15.96 7.19 -17.58
CA VAL A 74 16.06 5.74 -17.53
C VAL A 74 16.46 5.16 -18.89
N SER A 75 17.20 4.05 -18.87
CA SER A 75 17.47 3.27 -20.08
C SER A 75 16.29 2.38 -20.45
N LEU A 76 15.49 1.98 -19.45
CA LEU A 76 14.25 1.21 -19.61
C LEU A 76 13.18 1.70 -18.62
N PRO A 77 11.89 1.65 -18.97
CA PRO A 77 10.83 2.31 -18.21
C PRO A 77 10.63 1.75 -16.81
N GLY A 78 10.89 0.46 -16.61
CA GLY A 78 10.35 -0.28 -15.47
C GLY A 78 8.83 -0.48 -15.56
N LYS A 79 8.31 -1.55 -14.98
CA LYS A 79 6.90 -1.97 -15.07
C LYS A 79 6.22 -2.10 -13.71
N SER A 80 6.92 -1.88 -12.60
CA SER A 80 6.36 -1.95 -11.25
C SER A 80 5.25 -0.94 -10.99
N ILE A 81 4.28 -1.25 -10.12
CA ILE A 81 3.45 -0.19 -9.51
C ILE A 81 4.30 0.47 -8.40
N PRO A 82 4.27 1.82 -8.26
CA PRO A 82 4.93 2.49 -7.14
C PRO A 82 4.46 1.95 -5.78
N LEU A 83 5.38 1.82 -4.82
CA LEU A 83 5.01 1.63 -3.42
C LEU A 83 4.92 3.01 -2.75
N ILE A 84 3.86 3.24 -1.99
CA ILE A 84 3.76 4.37 -1.06
C ILE A 84 3.62 3.80 0.34
N ALA A 85 4.54 4.17 1.23
CA ALA A 85 4.50 3.74 2.62
C ALA A 85 5.44 4.60 3.47
N ASP A 86 5.21 4.63 4.78
CA ASP A 86 6.15 5.18 5.77
C ASP A 86 7.27 4.15 6.01
N ILE A 87 8.43 4.38 5.39
CA ILE A 87 9.54 3.42 5.34
C ILE A 87 10.49 3.62 6.52
N ASP A 88 10.60 4.84 7.04
CA ASP A 88 11.48 5.17 8.16
C ASP A 88 10.76 5.60 9.44
N ASN A 89 9.46 5.31 9.51
CA ASN A 89 8.60 5.46 10.69
C ASN A 89 8.56 6.91 11.21
N ASP A 90 8.62 7.89 10.29
CA ASP A 90 8.48 9.31 10.60
C ASP A 90 7.03 9.84 10.45
N ASN A 91 6.09 8.95 10.11
CA ASN A 91 4.68 9.19 9.79
C ASN A 91 4.44 9.97 8.50
N VAL A 92 5.46 10.18 7.65
CA VAL A 92 5.31 10.76 6.32
C VAL A 92 5.49 9.65 5.28
N PRO A 93 4.61 9.54 4.28
CA PRO A 93 4.77 8.52 3.25
C PRO A 93 5.95 8.82 2.31
N GLU A 94 6.86 7.85 2.17
CA GLU A 94 7.82 7.78 1.08
C GLU A 94 7.20 7.17 -0.19
N VAL A 95 7.84 7.45 -1.32
CA VAL A 95 7.54 6.81 -2.62
C VAL A 95 8.72 5.96 -3.06
N VAL A 96 8.46 4.70 -3.41
CA VAL A 96 9.44 3.83 -4.06
C VAL A 96 9.05 3.58 -5.51
N LEU A 97 9.97 3.93 -6.40
CA LEU A 97 9.85 3.73 -7.84
C LEU A 97 10.86 2.71 -8.32
N HIS A 98 10.41 1.89 -9.27
CA HIS A 98 11.31 1.20 -10.16
C HIS A 98 11.60 2.10 -11.37
N CYS A 99 12.88 2.37 -11.58
CA CYS A 99 13.42 3.21 -12.65
C CYS A 99 14.58 2.44 -13.27
N GLY A 100 14.51 2.00 -14.53
CA GLY A 100 15.57 1.23 -15.17
C GLY A 100 16.87 2.02 -15.33
N VAL A 101 17.66 2.11 -14.26
CA VAL A 101 18.96 2.75 -14.15
C VAL A 101 19.92 1.68 -13.63
N SER A 102 20.98 1.40 -14.38
CA SER A 102 21.96 0.37 -14.03
C SER A 102 22.50 0.59 -12.61
N GLY A 103 22.41 -0.44 -11.76
CA GLY A 103 22.88 -0.41 -10.37
C GLY A 103 22.03 0.43 -9.39
N ALA A 104 20.94 1.06 -9.83
CA ALA A 104 20.11 1.93 -9.00
C ALA A 104 18.64 1.88 -9.46
N ASN A 105 18.16 0.66 -9.73
CA ASN A 105 16.89 0.42 -10.37
C ASN A 105 15.68 0.57 -9.44
N ILE A 106 15.86 0.43 -8.13
CA ILE A 106 14.87 0.82 -7.13
C ILE A 106 15.30 2.12 -6.47
N ARG A 107 14.38 3.06 -6.34
CA ARG A 107 14.63 4.41 -5.83
C ARG A 107 13.53 4.83 -4.86
N ALA A 108 13.90 5.08 -3.62
CA ALA A 108 13.00 5.67 -2.63
C ALA A 108 13.18 7.19 -2.57
N TYR A 109 12.08 7.90 -2.42
CA TYR A 109 12.03 9.36 -2.35
C TYR A 109 11.24 9.79 -1.11
N LYS A 110 11.77 10.75 -0.36
CA LYS A 110 11.02 11.47 0.67
C LYS A 110 10.22 12.59 0.04
N TYR A 111 8.99 12.79 0.53
CA TYR A 111 8.14 13.89 0.14
C TYR A 111 8.13 14.97 1.23
N ASP A 112 8.36 16.22 0.84
CA ASP A 112 8.19 17.38 1.72
C ASP A 112 6.92 18.13 1.31
N ALA A 113 5.88 18.04 2.14
CA ALA A 113 4.59 18.69 1.90
C ALA A 113 4.65 20.22 1.96
N ALA A 114 5.59 20.79 2.74
CA ALA A 114 5.71 22.24 2.88
C ALA A 114 6.25 22.89 1.59
N THR A 115 7.21 22.22 0.94
CA THR A 115 7.77 22.67 -0.33
C THR A 115 7.12 22.01 -1.55
N ARG A 116 6.35 20.92 -1.34
CA ARG A 116 5.76 20.05 -2.36
C ARG A 116 6.83 19.51 -3.30
N THR A 117 7.92 19.03 -2.74
CA THR A 117 9.06 18.50 -3.49
C THR A 117 9.46 17.11 -3.03
N PHE A 118 10.23 16.43 -3.87
CA PHE A 118 10.80 15.13 -3.57
C PHE A 118 12.31 15.24 -3.43
N SER A 119 12.86 14.51 -2.47
CA SER A 119 14.32 14.30 -2.35
C SER A 119 14.63 12.81 -2.41
N LEU A 120 15.74 12.45 -3.07
CA LEU A 120 16.16 11.04 -3.15
C LEU A 120 16.57 10.58 -1.75
N PHE A 121 15.93 9.51 -1.26
CA PHE A 121 16.26 8.91 0.03
C PHE A 121 17.39 7.90 -0.11
N TRP A 122 17.19 6.90 -0.97
CA TRP A 122 18.19 5.89 -1.28
C TRP A 122 17.90 5.20 -2.61
N THR A 123 18.89 4.47 -3.11
CA THR A 123 18.74 3.59 -4.26
C THR A 123 19.22 2.19 -3.93
N LYS A 124 18.63 1.19 -4.58
CA LYS A 124 19.08 -0.20 -4.55
C LYS A 124 19.18 -0.74 -5.98
N GLY A 125 20.29 -1.43 -6.24
CA GLY A 125 20.58 -2.09 -7.51
C GLY A 125 20.35 -3.60 -7.43
N PHE A 126 19.77 -4.17 -8.48
CA PHE A 126 19.74 -5.61 -8.72
C PHE A 126 20.48 -5.93 -10.02
N SER A 127 21.27 -7.01 -10.02
CA SER A 127 22.09 -7.39 -11.17
C SER A 127 21.29 -7.94 -12.34
N GLU A 128 20.18 -8.64 -12.05
CA GLU A 128 19.23 -9.17 -13.02
C GLU A 128 17.85 -8.57 -12.74
N ASP A 129 17.53 -7.52 -13.49
CA ASP A 129 16.27 -6.78 -13.36
C ASP A 129 15.22 -7.36 -14.32
N SER A 130 14.10 -7.85 -13.79
CA SER A 130 12.93 -8.26 -14.59
C SER A 130 12.23 -7.07 -15.25
N TYR A 131 12.62 -5.87 -14.85
CA TYR A 131 11.94 -4.62 -15.07
C TYR A 131 10.53 -4.60 -14.52
N SER A 132 10.21 -5.48 -13.58
CA SER A 132 8.84 -5.86 -13.22
C SER A 132 8.71 -6.12 -11.72
N ASN A 133 9.46 -5.35 -10.95
CA ASN A 133 9.64 -5.62 -9.53
C ASN A 133 8.37 -5.33 -8.75
N SER A 134 8.13 -6.15 -7.74
CA SER A 134 6.98 -6.05 -6.84
C SER A 134 7.48 -5.61 -5.50
N MET A 135 6.78 -4.69 -4.86
CA MET A 135 7.22 -4.09 -3.61
C MET A 135 6.06 -4.10 -2.61
N THR A 136 6.35 -4.58 -1.40
CA THR A 136 5.44 -4.57 -0.25
C THR A 136 6.23 -4.16 0.99
N LEU A 137 5.58 -3.46 1.91
CA LEU A 137 6.12 -3.10 3.21
C LEU A 137 5.41 -3.90 4.31
N PHE A 138 6.15 -4.58 5.18
CA PHE A 138 5.62 -5.35 6.31
C PHE A 138 6.72 -5.61 7.36
N ASP A 139 6.37 -5.69 8.64
CA ASP A 139 7.28 -6.10 9.73
C ASP A 139 7.53 -7.62 9.66
N PHE A 140 8.52 -8.03 8.86
CA PHE A 140 8.79 -9.45 8.60
C PHE A 140 9.57 -10.11 9.74
N ASN A 141 10.29 -9.33 10.55
CA ASN A 141 11.11 -9.85 11.63
C ASN A 141 10.50 -9.67 13.03
N GLN A 142 9.33 -9.02 13.11
CA GLN A 142 8.56 -8.71 14.32
C GLN A 142 9.31 -7.82 15.33
N ASP A 143 10.15 -6.90 14.86
CA ASP A 143 10.86 -5.95 15.72
C ASP A 143 10.12 -4.60 15.89
N GLY A 144 8.99 -4.43 15.20
CA GLY A 144 8.16 -3.23 15.22
C GLY A 144 8.51 -2.22 14.13
N GLU A 145 9.56 -2.47 13.34
CA GLU A 145 9.89 -1.70 12.14
C GLU A 145 9.43 -2.49 10.91
N ASN A 146 9.05 -1.80 9.83
CA ASN A 146 8.67 -2.50 8.61
C ASN A 146 9.88 -2.71 7.68
N GLU A 147 9.93 -3.86 7.01
CA GLU A 147 10.86 -4.13 5.92
C GLU A 147 10.18 -4.17 4.56
N LEU A 148 10.94 -3.80 3.53
CA LEU A 148 10.52 -3.92 2.15
C LEU A 148 10.83 -5.32 1.63
N LEU A 149 9.80 -5.99 1.13
CA LEU A 149 9.95 -7.11 0.22
C LEU A 149 10.07 -6.57 -1.21
N ILE A 150 11.13 -6.93 -1.92
CA ILE A 150 11.38 -6.57 -3.32
C ILE A 150 11.60 -7.85 -4.12
N CYS A 151 10.79 -8.08 -5.16
CA CYS A 151 11.01 -9.16 -6.12
C CYS A 151 11.82 -8.65 -7.31
N ASP A 152 12.94 -9.32 -7.62
CA ASP A 152 13.64 -9.19 -8.90
C ASP A 152 13.35 -10.40 -9.80
N ASN A 153 14.13 -10.64 -10.85
CA ASN A 153 13.93 -11.76 -11.78
C ASN A 153 14.14 -13.14 -11.14
N ASP A 154 15.07 -13.25 -10.19
CA ASP A 154 15.58 -14.52 -9.65
C ASP A 154 15.59 -14.58 -8.11
N MET A 155 15.29 -13.47 -7.43
CA MET A 155 15.26 -13.41 -5.99
C MET A 155 14.12 -12.55 -5.44
N ILE A 156 13.60 -12.99 -4.30
CA ILE A 156 12.88 -12.13 -3.37
C ILE A 156 13.90 -11.64 -2.34
N SER A 157 13.96 -10.33 -2.12
CA SER A 157 14.84 -9.69 -1.14
C SER A 157 14.02 -8.97 -0.10
N ILE A 158 14.29 -9.22 1.19
CA ILE A 158 13.71 -8.47 2.30
C ILE A 158 14.77 -7.51 2.82
N VAL A 159 14.44 -6.22 2.86
CA VAL A 159 15.38 -5.11 3.04
C VAL A 159 14.82 -4.14 4.06
N ASN A 160 15.61 -3.78 5.07
CA ASN A 160 15.25 -2.64 5.92
C ASN A 160 15.60 -1.34 5.19
N GLY A 161 14.56 -0.58 4.85
CA GLY A 161 14.67 0.68 4.10
C GLY A 161 14.73 1.94 4.97
N SER A 162 14.66 1.81 6.29
CA SER A 162 14.55 2.94 7.23
C SER A 162 15.74 3.91 7.18
N THR A 163 16.88 3.46 6.65
CA THR A 163 18.02 4.34 6.40
C THR A 163 18.71 3.97 5.09
N PRO A 164 19.43 4.93 4.45
CA PRO A 164 20.16 4.64 3.22
C PRO A 164 21.21 3.54 3.37
N ALA A 165 21.80 3.39 4.55
CA ALA A 165 22.80 2.38 4.84
C ALA A 165 22.19 0.97 4.94
N LEU A 166 21.03 0.84 5.58
CA LEU A 166 20.33 -0.45 5.72
C LEU A 166 19.74 -0.91 4.38
N ALA A 167 19.29 0.01 3.54
CA ALA A 167 18.68 -0.31 2.24
C ALA A 167 19.62 -1.07 1.28
N GLN A 168 20.93 -0.96 1.47
CA GLN A 168 21.92 -1.58 0.58
C GLN A 168 21.96 -3.10 0.71
N ASN A 169 21.73 -3.64 1.90
CA ASN A 169 21.86 -5.07 2.17
C ASN A 169 20.49 -5.70 2.43
N ALA A 170 20.25 -6.87 1.84
CA ALA A 170 19.09 -7.67 2.20
C ALA A 170 19.33 -8.32 3.56
N ILE A 171 18.32 -8.29 4.42
CA ILE A 171 18.28 -9.05 5.68
C ILE A 171 18.07 -10.53 5.37
N SER A 172 17.29 -10.81 4.33
CA SER A 172 16.98 -12.16 3.87
C SER A 172 16.82 -12.15 2.35
N THR A 173 17.25 -13.22 1.70
CA THR A 173 16.97 -13.47 0.29
C THR A 173 16.42 -14.88 0.10
N LEU A 174 15.55 -15.02 -0.89
CA LEU A 174 15.05 -16.31 -1.34
C LEU A 174 15.25 -16.42 -2.85
N ALA A 175 15.86 -17.53 -3.27
CA ALA A 175 15.92 -17.91 -4.67
C ALA A 175 14.53 -18.23 -5.21
N PHE A 176 14.19 -17.61 -6.32
CA PHE A 176 12.89 -17.72 -6.97
C PHE A 176 13.10 -17.53 -8.48
N ARG A 177 12.05 -17.66 -9.30
CA ARG A 177 12.14 -17.27 -10.71
C ARG A 177 10.82 -16.70 -11.20
N GLU A 178 10.90 -15.52 -11.82
CA GLU A 178 9.75 -14.84 -12.41
C GLU A 178 9.12 -15.63 -13.56
N VAL A 179 7.79 -15.59 -13.57
CA VAL A 179 6.94 -16.17 -14.63
C VAL A 179 6.00 -15.12 -15.22
N THR A 180 5.57 -14.18 -14.38
CA THR A 180 4.56 -13.18 -14.68
C THR A 180 5.24 -11.82 -14.72
N ILE A 181 5.06 -11.10 -15.83
CA ILE A 181 5.59 -9.75 -16.10
C ILE A 181 5.25 -8.72 -15.00
N MET A 182 4.44 -9.08 -14.02
CA MET A 182 4.24 -8.41 -12.74
C MET A 182 3.96 -9.47 -11.68
N GLN A 183 4.46 -9.30 -10.47
CA GLN A 183 4.11 -10.16 -9.34
C GLN A 183 3.49 -9.32 -8.23
N TYR A 184 2.76 -9.94 -7.30
CA TYR A 184 2.36 -9.29 -6.07
C TYR A 184 2.26 -10.38 -5.01
N PRO A 185 3.35 -10.65 -4.27
CA PRO A 185 3.30 -11.55 -3.13
C PRO A 185 2.22 -11.08 -2.15
N ILE A 186 1.47 -12.03 -1.61
CA ILE A 186 0.47 -11.77 -0.57
C ILE A 186 1.13 -12.08 0.76
N ILE A 187 1.00 -11.15 1.71
CA ILE A 187 1.45 -11.32 3.08
C ILE A 187 0.23 -11.52 3.95
N ALA A 188 0.12 -12.70 4.56
CA ALA A 188 -1.00 -13.05 5.41
C ALA A 188 -0.65 -14.21 6.34
N ASP A 189 -1.15 -14.17 7.56
CA ASP A 189 -1.20 -15.32 8.46
C ASP A 189 -2.29 -16.28 7.93
N ILE A 190 -1.88 -17.33 7.21
CA ILE A 190 -2.81 -18.23 6.50
C ILE A 190 -3.10 -19.51 7.28
N ASP A 191 -2.29 -19.84 8.27
CA ASP A 191 -2.49 -21.00 9.15
C ASP A 191 -2.92 -20.64 10.57
N ASN A 192 -3.04 -19.34 10.86
CA ASN A 192 -3.50 -18.76 12.13
C ASN A 192 -2.56 -19.10 13.30
N ASP A 193 -1.25 -19.10 13.05
CA ASP A 193 -0.21 -19.29 14.08
C ASP A 193 0.28 -17.96 14.70
N GLY A 194 -0.14 -16.82 14.15
CA GLY A 194 0.24 -15.48 14.59
C GLY A 194 1.50 -14.92 13.93
N ALA A 195 2.11 -15.64 12.99
CA ALA A 195 3.12 -15.15 12.06
C ALA A 195 2.52 -15.04 10.65
N ALA A 196 3.02 -14.11 9.84
CA ALA A 196 2.53 -13.94 8.48
C ALA A 196 3.41 -14.69 7.48
N GLU A 197 2.77 -15.45 6.59
CA GLU A 197 3.41 -16.13 5.48
C GLU A 197 3.56 -15.19 4.27
N ILE A 198 4.55 -15.51 3.42
CA ILE A 198 4.69 -14.90 2.09
C ILE A 198 4.19 -15.90 1.05
N VAL A 199 3.11 -15.55 0.36
CA VAL A 199 2.53 -16.35 -0.72
C VAL A 199 2.89 -15.73 -2.07
N PHE A 200 3.55 -16.48 -2.95
CA PHE A 200 4.03 -15.97 -4.23
C PHE A 200 3.98 -17.03 -5.35
N VAL A 201 3.89 -16.56 -6.60
CA VAL A 201 3.89 -17.41 -7.80
C VAL A 201 5.25 -17.31 -8.49
N GLY A 202 5.85 -18.44 -8.84
CA GLY A 202 7.16 -18.51 -9.49
C GLY A 202 7.37 -19.74 -10.37
N LYS A 203 8.62 -19.98 -10.75
CA LYS A 203 9.08 -21.18 -11.47
C LYS A 203 10.03 -21.98 -10.60
N GLN A 204 9.99 -23.30 -10.70
CA GLN A 204 10.98 -24.18 -10.05
C GLN A 204 12.40 -23.99 -10.58
N ASN A 205 12.57 -23.69 -11.88
CA ASN A 205 13.85 -23.39 -12.52
C ASN A 205 13.63 -22.66 -13.85
N SER A 206 14.70 -22.13 -14.45
CA SER A 206 14.67 -21.33 -15.68
C SER A 206 14.16 -22.06 -16.93
N GLN A 207 14.05 -23.40 -16.89
CA GLN A 207 13.65 -24.24 -18.06
C GLN A 207 12.19 -24.70 -17.98
N SER A 208 11.51 -24.51 -16.86
CA SER A 208 10.13 -24.93 -16.68
C SER A 208 9.15 -23.86 -17.17
N TYR A 209 8.12 -24.28 -17.91
CA TYR A 209 6.93 -23.46 -18.22
C TYR A 209 5.81 -23.63 -17.19
N GLN A 210 6.00 -24.49 -16.18
CA GLN A 210 5.03 -24.69 -15.12
C GLN A 210 5.30 -23.68 -13.99
N GLY A 211 4.30 -22.85 -13.71
CA GLY A 211 4.30 -22.00 -12.52
C GLY A 211 4.04 -22.83 -11.26
N THR A 212 4.64 -22.43 -10.15
CA THR A 212 4.35 -22.94 -8.82
C THR A 212 3.78 -21.84 -7.95
N LEU A 213 2.80 -22.18 -7.11
CA LEU A 213 2.39 -21.37 -5.96
C LEU A 213 3.23 -21.83 -4.77
N ASN A 214 3.92 -20.90 -4.14
CA ASN A 214 4.85 -21.16 -3.04
C ASN A 214 4.41 -20.36 -1.81
N ILE A 215 4.64 -20.93 -0.64
CA ILE A 215 4.33 -20.34 0.66
C ILE A 215 5.63 -20.38 1.46
N LEU A 216 6.04 -19.23 2.00
CA LEU A 216 7.13 -19.17 2.98
C LEU A 216 6.52 -19.04 4.37
N PRO A 217 6.92 -19.89 5.32
CA PRO A 217 6.44 -19.83 6.69
C PRO A 217 6.84 -18.50 7.33
N GLY A 218 5.97 -17.91 8.16
CA GLY A 218 6.26 -16.68 8.90
C GLY A 218 7.13 -16.87 10.15
N HIS A 219 7.31 -18.11 10.63
CA HIS A 219 7.94 -18.35 11.94
C HIS A 219 9.48 -18.47 11.88
N ALA A 220 10.15 -17.91 12.91
CA ALA A 220 11.60 -17.73 13.00
C ALA A 220 12.48 -19.01 12.93
N GLU A 221 11.88 -20.20 13.02
CA GLU A 221 12.63 -21.45 12.85
C GLU A 221 12.88 -21.79 11.36
N HIS A 222 12.14 -21.17 10.44
CA HIS A 222 12.19 -21.46 9.00
C HIS A 222 12.41 -20.24 8.12
N LEU A 223 12.40 -19.03 8.69
CA LEU A 223 12.97 -17.85 8.06
C LEU A 223 14.38 -17.58 8.63
N PRO A 224 15.32 -17.06 7.85
CA PRO A 224 16.65 -16.70 8.35
C PRO A 224 16.66 -15.46 9.29
N PHE A 225 15.49 -15.00 9.75
CA PHE A 225 15.37 -13.83 10.62
C PHE A 225 15.77 -14.19 12.06
N GLN A 226 16.86 -13.60 12.54
CA GLN A 226 17.10 -13.56 13.98
C GLN A 226 16.18 -12.50 14.58
N ARG A 227 15.27 -12.90 15.46
CA ARG A 227 14.51 -11.96 16.31
C ARG A 227 15.51 -11.05 17.02
N ARG A 228 15.40 -9.74 16.86
CA ARG A 228 16.11 -8.81 17.74
C ARG A 228 15.45 -8.88 19.13
N PRO A 229 16.20 -9.00 20.24
CA PRO A 229 15.59 -9.04 21.57
C PRO A 229 14.81 -7.75 21.80
N LEU A 230 13.50 -7.87 22.04
CA LEU A 230 12.64 -6.76 22.45
C LEU A 230 13.24 -6.10 23.69
N GLY A 231 13.71 -4.85 23.56
CA GLY A 231 13.88 -3.99 24.73
C GLY A 231 12.52 -3.89 25.43
N ALA A 232 12.50 -4.05 26.76
CA ALA A 232 11.26 -4.12 27.53
C ALA A 232 10.30 -2.96 27.17
N ARG A 233 9.15 -3.30 26.57
CA ARG A 233 8.06 -2.35 26.35
C ARG A 233 7.63 -1.74 27.69
N PRO A 234 7.37 -0.42 27.77
CA PRO A 234 6.59 0.13 28.86
C PRO A 234 5.23 -0.58 28.89
N SER A 235 4.86 -1.13 30.04
CA SER A 235 3.57 -1.79 30.24
C SER A 235 2.44 -0.75 30.06
N GLY A 236 1.57 -0.97 29.06
CA GLY A 236 0.38 -0.14 28.88
C GLY A 236 -0.14 0.06 27.46
N VAL A 237 0.54 -0.45 26.42
CA VAL A 237 0.02 -0.39 25.04
C VAL A 237 -0.22 -1.81 24.55
N GLU A 238 -1.47 -2.28 24.67
CA GLU A 238 -1.89 -3.49 23.97
C GLU A 238 -1.98 -3.19 22.47
N PRO A 239 -1.42 -4.04 21.59
CA PRO A 239 -1.70 -3.96 20.16
C PRO A 239 -3.19 -4.24 19.93
N ILE A 240 -3.80 -3.50 19.01
CA ILE A 240 -5.17 -3.74 18.57
C ILE A 240 -5.18 -5.05 17.76
N TYR A 241 -5.48 -6.16 18.43
CA TYR A 241 -5.91 -7.37 17.74
C TYR A 241 -7.35 -7.17 17.27
N VAL A 242 -7.60 -7.28 15.96
CA VAL A 242 -8.95 -7.50 15.46
C VAL A 242 -9.36 -8.91 15.88
N GLN A 243 -9.99 -9.04 17.05
CA GLN A 243 -10.62 -10.30 17.45
C GLN A 243 -11.78 -10.60 16.49
N HIS A 244 -11.56 -11.53 15.56
CA HIS A 244 -12.67 -12.21 14.91
C HIS A 244 -13.36 -13.08 15.96
N HIS A 245 -14.42 -12.56 16.57
CA HIS A 245 -15.38 -13.39 17.27
C HIS A 245 -15.92 -14.43 16.29
N GLN A 246 -15.52 -15.70 16.46
CA GLN A 246 -16.22 -16.82 15.86
C GLN A 246 -17.67 -16.82 16.39
N ARG A 247 -18.57 -16.20 15.64
CA ARG A 247 -20.00 -16.48 15.79
C ARG A 247 -20.24 -17.86 15.20
N GLN A 248 -20.61 -18.81 16.06
CA GLN A 248 -21.17 -20.08 15.66
C GLN A 248 -22.25 -19.84 14.59
N GLN A 249 -22.07 -20.46 13.43
CA GLN A 249 -22.99 -20.36 12.32
C GLN A 249 -24.35 -20.99 12.70
N ARG A 250 -25.44 -20.26 12.44
CA ARG A 250 -26.72 -20.86 12.04
C ARG A 250 -27.07 -20.32 10.65
N PRO A 251 -27.63 -21.13 9.75
CA PRO A 251 -27.75 -20.77 8.34
C PRO A 251 -28.92 -19.82 8.14
N HIS A 252 -28.72 -18.82 7.27
CA HIS A 252 -29.58 -18.43 6.14
C HIS A 252 -29.43 -16.94 5.78
N HIS A 253 -29.17 -16.71 4.49
CA HIS A 253 -29.29 -15.49 3.68
C HIS A 253 -28.30 -14.31 3.87
N THR A 254 -27.35 -14.28 2.94
CA THR A 254 -26.77 -13.15 2.18
C THR A 254 -27.14 -11.71 2.57
N SER A 255 -26.13 -10.95 3.05
CA SER A 255 -25.65 -9.64 2.53
C SER A 255 -24.92 -8.89 3.66
N CYS A 256 -23.61 -8.64 3.52
CA CYS A 256 -22.84 -7.86 4.50
C CYS A 256 -22.71 -6.41 4.03
N VAL A 257 -23.37 -5.49 4.75
CA VAL A 257 -23.16 -4.05 4.67
C VAL A 257 -22.34 -3.64 5.88
N VAL A 258 -21.16 -3.05 5.66
CA VAL A 258 -20.29 -2.52 6.73
C VAL A 258 -20.92 -1.23 7.29
N GLN A 259 -21.48 -1.32 8.49
CA GLN A 259 -21.99 -0.20 9.28
C GLN A 259 -20.93 0.22 10.31
N GLN A 260 -20.52 1.49 10.24
CA GLN A 260 -19.59 2.14 11.19
C GLN A 260 -20.15 2.12 12.61
N CYS A 261 -19.30 1.85 13.59
CA CYS A 261 -19.62 2.03 15.01
C CYS A 261 -18.74 3.15 15.58
N ASN A 262 -19.32 4.32 15.82
CA ASN A 262 -18.69 5.40 16.59
C ASN A 262 -18.80 5.11 18.09
N SER A 263 -17.68 5.19 18.79
CA SER A 263 -17.59 5.09 20.24
C SER A 263 -17.86 6.44 20.90
N LEU A 264 -19.00 6.58 21.61
CA LEU A 264 -19.14 7.56 22.68
C LEU A 264 -19.93 6.94 23.84
N CYS A 265 -19.24 6.77 24.96
CA CYS A 265 -19.82 6.35 26.23
C CYS A 265 -20.24 7.61 27.00
N ARG A 266 -21.55 7.82 27.25
CA ARG A 266 -22.09 8.30 28.54
C ARG A 266 -23.63 8.44 28.57
N SER A 267 -24.17 7.98 29.70
CA SER A 267 -25.50 8.21 30.29
C SER A 267 -26.72 7.49 29.68
N ARG A 268 -27.29 6.59 30.50
CA ARG A 268 -28.57 5.92 30.29
C ARG A 268 -29.72 6.91 30.45
N GLN A 269 -30.53 7.11 29.41
CA GLN A 269 -31.96 7.43 29.54
C GLN A 269 -32.74 6.65 28.48
N ARG A 270 -33.78 5.92 28.92
CA ARG A 270 -34.69 5.18 28.05
C ARG A 270 -35.66 6.15 27.40
N CYS A 271 -35.69 6.21 26.07
CA CYS A 271 -36.77 6.86 25.32
C CYS A 271 -37.65 5.77 24.69
N GLY A 272 -38.92 5.74 25.06
CA GLY A 272 -39.95 4.91 24.42
C GLY A 272 -40.38 5.49 23.06
N PRO A 273 -41.16 4.73 22.26
CA PRO A 273 -41.58 5.16 20.93
C PRO A 273 -42.57 6.35 20.98
N PRO A 274 -42.55 7.24 19.97
CA PRO A 274 -43.45 8.40 19.92
C PRO A 274 -44.90 8.00 19.61
N PRO A 275 -45.90 8.77 20.07
CA PRO A 275 -47.31 8.44 19.87
C PRO A 275 -47.80 8.72 18.43
N LEU A 276 -48.66 7.82 17.93
CA LEU A 276 -49.38 7.94 16.67
C LEU A 276 -50.35 9.14 16.71
N GLN A 277 -50.16 10.12 15.81
CA GLN A 277 -51.17 11.15 15.57
C GLN A 277 -52.33 10.57 14.74
N GLN A 278 -53.53 10.62 15.32
CA GLN A 278 -54.79 10.31 14.65
C GLN A 278 -55.20 11.46 13.73
N LEU A 279 -55.56 11.13 12.49
CA LEU A 279 -56.23 12.04 11.55
C LEU A 279 -57.68 12.29 12.02
N PRO A 280 -58.19 13.53 12.04
CA PRO A 280 -59.61 13.76 12.29
C PRO A 280 -60.44 13.52 11.02
N ALA A 281 -61.56 12.83 11.23
CA ALA A 281 -62.57 12.50 10.25
C ALA A 281 -63.40 13.71 9.80
N ALA A 282 -64.03 13.55 8.64
CA ALA A 282 -64.80 14.51 7.87
C ALA A 282 -65.98 15.16 8.60
N GLY A 283 -66.25 16.42 8.24
CA GLY A 283 -67.50 17.15 8.51
C GLY A 283 -68.06 17.78 7.22
N HIS A 284 -69.14 17.18 6.73
CA HIS A 284 -70.23 17.77 5.91
C HIS A 284 -70.80 19.05 6.61
N LEU A 285 -71.32 20.14 6.03
CA LEU A 285 -72.22 20.42 4.89
C LEU A 285 -72.33 21.96 4.68
N VAL A 286 -72.61 22.36 3.42
CA VAL A 286 -73.54 23.43 2.94
C VAL A 286 -73.22 24.91 3.16
N GLY A 287 -73.29 25.64 2.04
CA GLY A 287 -73.33 27.10 1.92
C GLY A 287 -72.85 27.55 0.55
#